data_AF-A0A1X0RS72-F1
#
_entry.id   AF-A0A1X0RS72-F1
#
_cell.length_a   1.000
_cell.length_b   1.000
_cell.length_c   1.000
_cell.angle_alpha   90.00
_cell.angle_beta   90.00
_cell.angle_gamma   90.00
#
_symmetry.space_group_name_H-M   'P 1'
#
loop_
_entity.id
_entity.type
_entity.pdbx_description
1 polymer ?
#
loop_
_entity_poly.entity_id
_entity_poly.type
_entity_poly.pdbx_seq_one_letter_code
_entity_poly.pdbx_strand_id
1 'polypeptide(L)'
;MDMNQFMSLFKGQDIKLPEQTTTNDKVDPSLANLDLSNISQNVIEQVRKEYLSSKEPEKTFEDMKSITPEVLVHIATMAKETDLLKIIRQCKERQDKIEKELFAHRESIKQRYEQQKQSMLAKELIGIKDPEGMKEIERECRQELRRMDLHVLKEMDKQVKYVQQELSKLKVPSFKITNDPKEIKLQQKVLYIIQDML
;
A
#
# COMPACT_ATOMS: atom_id res chain seq x y z
N MET A 1 40.03 -2.79 35.10
CA MET A 1 38.71 -2.21 35.46
C MET A 1 37.80 -3.38 35.75
N ASP A 2 37.43 -3.51 37.02
CA ASP A 2 36.83 -4.71 37.61
C ASP A 2 35.29 -4.66 37.46
N MET A 3 34.66 -5.76 37.02
CA MET A 3 33.20 -5.86 36.81
C MET A 3 32.39 -5.59 38.09
N ASN A 4 33.02 -5.78 39.25
CA ASN A 4 32.46 -5.50 40.57
C ASN A 4 32.27 -3.98 40.83
N GLN A 5 33.02 -3.13 40.14
CA GLN A 5 32.91 -1.67 40.24
C GLN A 5 31.74 -1.12 39.39
N PHE A 6 31.36 -1.83 38.32
CA PHE A 6 30.19 -1.49 37.49
C PHE A 6 28.88 -1.89 38.18
N MET A 7 28.88 -3.01 38.92
CA MET A 7 27.70 -3.50 39.64
C MET A 7 27.39 -2.72 40.92
N SER A 8 28.34 -1.94 41.47
CA SER A 8 28.07 -1.08 42.64
C SER A 8 27.33 0.21 42.28
N LEU A 9 27.32 0.61 41.01
CA LEU A 9 26.62 1.82 40.53
C LEU A 9 25.11 1.64 40.43
N PHE A 10 24.62 0.39 40.41
CA PHE A 10 23.19 0.08 40.32
C PHE A 10 22.55 -0.27 41.67
N LYS A 11 23.33 -0.34 42.76
CA LYS A 11 22.83 -0.78 44.08
C LYS A 11 22.13 0.31 44.92
N GLY A 12 21.96 1.51 44.39
CA GLY A 12 21.41 2.65 45.13
C GLY A 12 20.36 3.49 44.41
N GLN A 13 19.83 3.03 43.27
CA GLN A 13 18.68 3.69 42.64
C GLN A 13 17.40 2.97 43.05
N ASP A 14 16.68 3.56 44.01
CA ASP A 14 15.27 3.30 44.24
C ASP A 14 14.46 3.69 42.99
N ILE A 15 14.44 2.80 42.00
CA ILE A 15 13.50 2.89 40.89
C ILE A 15 12.16 2.42 41.45
N LYS A 16 11.31 3.39 41.82
CA LYS A 16 9.89 3.15 42.02
C LYS A 16 9.32 2.51 40.75
N LEU A 17 8.97 1.24 40.81
CA LEU A 17 8.09 0.63 39.82
C LEU A 17 6.74 1.37 39.85
N PRO A 18 6.12 1.63 38.70
CA PRO A 18 4.77 2.17 38.68
C PRO A 18 3.82 1.13 39.27
N GLU A 19 2.98 1.61 40.20
CA GLU A 19 1.88 0.86 40.80
C GLU A 19 1.01 0.21 39.71
N GLN A 20 0.70 -1.06 39.91
CA GLN A 20 -0.28 -1.79 39.13
C GLN A 20 -1.65 -1.12 39.29
N THR A 21 -2.10 -0.40 38.27
CA THR A 21 -3.53 -0.13 38.10
C THR A 21 -4.20 -1.43 37.70
N THR A 22 -4.99 -1.95 38.63
CA THR A 22 -5.96 -3.02 38.45
C THR A 22 -6.96 -2.65 37.35
N THR A 23 -6.87 -3.31 36.21
CA THR A 23 -8.02 -3.46 35.30
C THR A 23 -8.28 -4.93 35.08
N ASN A 24 -9.38 -5.36 35.69
CA ASN A 24 -10.10 -6.62 35.51
C ASN A 24 -9.94 -7.21 34.10
N ASP A 25 -9.20 -8.30 34.00
CA ASP A 25 -9.54 -9.38 33.08
C ASP A 25 -9.41 -10.70 33.82
N LYS A 26 -10.47 -11.52 33.68
CA LYS A 26 -10.71 -12.73 34.44
C LYS A 26 -9.56 -13.71 34.21
N VAL A 27 -8.65 -13.80 35.18
CA VAL A 27 -7.72 -14.93 35.30
C VAL A 27 -8.58 -16.16 35.61
N ASP A 28 -8.51 -17.14 34.72
CA ASP A 28 -9.21 -18.43 34.84
C ASP A 28 -8.85 -19.07 36.20
N PRO A 29 -9.80 -19.34 37.11
CA PRO A 29 -9.52 -19.77 38.49
C PRO A 29 -8.81 -21.14 38.59
N SER A 30 -8.62 -21.84 37.48
CA SER A 30 -7.85 -23.08 37.40
C SER A 30 -6.32 -22.87 37.50
N LEU A 31 -5.83 -21.67 37.22
CA LEU A 31 -4.38 -21.37 37.21
C LEU A 31 -3.81 -20.99 38.58
N ALA A 32 -4.66 -20.64 39.55
CA ALA A 32 -4.24 -20.14 40.86
C ALA A 32 -3.77 -21.24 41.85
N ASN A 33 -4.03 -22.52 41.53
CA ASN A 33 -3.73 -23.67 42.40
C ASN A 33 -2.56 -24.55 41.90
N LEU A 34 -1.80 -24.09 40.91
CA LEU A 34 -0.63 -24.81 40.43
C LEU A 34 0.57 -24.44 41.32
N ASP A 35 0.99 -25.37 42.18
CA ASP A 35 2.22 -25.22 42.97
C ASP A 35 3.43 -25.39 42.05
N LEU A 36 3.97 -24.26 41.58
CA LEU A 36 5.11 -24.19 40.65
C LEU A 36 6.46 -24.39 41.35
N SER A 37 6.49 -24.57 42.67
CA SER A 37 7.72 -24.63 43.47
C SER A 37 8.59 -25.89 43.20
N ASN A 38 7.99 -26.95 42.66
CA ASN A 38 8.67 -28.21 42.34
C ASN A 38 9.02 -28.37 40.85
N ILE A 39 8.79 -27.36 40.01
CA ILE A 39 9.10 -27.46 38.58
C ILE A 39 10.59 -27.23 38.39
N SER A 40 11.29 -28.27 37.90
CA SER A 40 12.71 -28.15 37.57
C SER A 40 12.93 -27.05 36.52
N GLN A 41 13.98 -26.26 36.72
CA GLN A 41 14.32 -25.13 35.86
C GLN A 41 14.49 -25.53 34.39
N ASN A 42 14.89 -26.79 34.13
CA ASN A 42 14.95 -27.38 32.79
C ASN A 42 13.59 -27.52 32.10
N VAL A 43 12.53 -27.88 32.83
CA VAL A 43 11.18 -28.00 32.25
C VAL A 43 10.62 -26.63 31.91
N ILE A 44 10.92 -25.62 32.74
CA ILE A 44 10.56 -24.22 32.45
C ILE A 44 11.28 -23.74 31.18
N GLU A 45 12.57 -24.04 31.04
CA GLU A 45 13.34 -23.69 29.85
C GLU A 45 12.86 -24.43 28.60
N GLN A 46 12.47 -25.69 28.72
CA GLN A 46 11.96 -26.49 27.62
C GLN A 46 10.59 -25.98 27.15
N VAL A 47 9.66 -25.74 28.08
CA VAL A 47 8.35 -25.15 27.75
C VAL A 47 8.53 -23.74 27.21
N ARG A 48 9.47 -22.95 27.74
CA ARG A 48 9.80 -21.62 27.20
C ARG A 48 10.35 -21.70 25.78
N LYS A 49 11.22 -22.66 25.47
CA LYS A 49 11.73 -22.90 24.11
C LYS A 49 10.64 -23.37 23.17
N GLU A 50 9.78 -24.29 23.61
CA GLU A 50 8.64 -24.77 22.83
C GLU A 50 7.65 -23.63 22.56
N TYR A 51 7.36 -22.80 23.56
CA TYR A 51 6.52 -21.60 23.44
C TYR A 51 7.17 -20.53 22.56
N LEU A 52 8.49 -20.34 22.62
CA LEU A 52 9.23 -19.45 21.70
C LEU A 52 9.29 -19.99 20.27
N SER A 53 9.32 -21.31 20.08
CA SER A 53 9.33 -21.93 18.75
C SER A 53 7.94 -22.00 18.11
N SER A 54 6.89 -22.20 18.92
CA SER A 54 5.49 -22.15 18.47
C SER A 54 5.01 -20.71 18.30
N LYS A 55 5.68 -19.77 18.95
CA LYS A 55 5.60 -18.33 18.74
C LYS A 55 6.79 -17.86 17.89
N GLU A 56 7.13 -18.59 16.82
CA GLU A 56 7.68 -17.87 15.66
C GLU A 56 6.70 -16.73 15.39
N PRO A 57 7.16 -15.47 15.36
CA PRO A 57 6.24 -14.40 15.07
C PRO A 57 5.61 -14.78 13.73
N GLU A 58 4.28 -14.79 13.64
CA GLU A 58 3.63 -14.50 12.38
C GLU A 58 4.35 -13.23 11.90
N LYS A 59 5.34 -13.38 11.02
CA LYS A 59 6.18 -12.28 10.58
C LYS A 59 5.21 -11.39 9.84
N THR A 60 4.68 -10.39 10.53
CA THR A 60 3.80 -9.40 9.96
C THR A 60 4.65 -8.64 8.96
N PHE A 61 4.63 -9.09 7.71
CA PHE A 61 5.27 -8.42 6.57
C PHE A 61 4.62 -7.07 6.24
N GLU A 62 3.77 -6.58 7.15
CA GLU A 62 3.02 -5.34 7.07
C GLU A 62 3.93 -4.11 7.14
N ASP A 63 5.10 -4.18 7.81
CA ASP A 63 5.97 -3.00 8.05
C ASP A 63 7.40 -3.09 7.48
N MET A 64 7.60 -3.87 6.41
CA MET A 64 8.93 -3.97 5.79
C MET A 64 9.20 -2.83 4.79
N LYS A 65 10.26 -2.06 5.06
CA LYS A 65 10.72 -0.92 4.23
C LYS A 65 11.57 -1.32 3.01
N SER A 66 11.86 -2.61 2.86
CA SER A 66 12.72 -3.14 1.78
C SER A 66 12.25 -4.53 1.34
N ILE A 67 12.38 -4.83 0.05
CA ILE A 67 12.12 -6.17 -0.51
C ILE A 67 13.23 -7.11 -0.02
N THR A 68 12.93 -7.92 0.99
CA THR A 68 13.81 -8.98 1.46
C THR A 68 13.52 -10.27 0.68
N PRO A 69 14.50 -11.20 0.56
CA PRO A 69 14.27 -12.51 -0.08
C PRO A 69 13.11 -13.30 0.56
N GLU A 70 12.89 -13.14 1.87
CA GLU A 70 11.78 -13.76 2.59
C GLU A 70 10.41 -13.31 2.07
N VAL A 71 10.26 -12.02 1.74
CA VAL A 71 9.03 -11.45 1.16
C VAL A 71 8.75 -12.06 -0.21
N LEU A 72 9.78 -12.27 -1.03
CA LEU A 72 9.63 -12.87 -2.35
C LEU A 72 9.18 -14.32 -2.27
N VAL A 73 9.72 -15.09 -1.33
CA VAL A 73 9.29 -16.48 -1.09
C VAL A 73 7.84 -16.51 -0.65
N HIS A 74 7.43 -15.63 0.27
CA HIS A 74 6.05 -15.56 0.73
C HIS A 74 5.08 -15.13 -0.38
N ILE A 75 5.47 -14.20 -1.23
CA ILE A 75 4.67 -13.80 -2.41
C ILE A 75 4.56 -14.97 -3.40
N ALA A 76 5.64 -15.73 -3.62
CA ALA A 76 5.63 -16.87 -4.52
C ALA A 76 4.76 -18.03 -3.98
N THR A 77 4.70 -18.25 -2.66
CA THR A 77 3.77 -19.21 -2.05
C THR A 77 2.34 -18.71 -2.17
N MET A 78 2.07 -17.43 -1.86
CA MET A 78 0.76 -16.82 -2.02
C MET A 78 0.26 -16.88 -3.47
N ALA A 79 1.13 -16.63 -4.46
CA ALA A 79 0.76 -16.70 -5.87
C ALA A 79 0.31 -18.11 -6.32
N LYS A 80 0.77 -19.16 -5.63
CA LYS A 80 0.37 -20.56 -5.88
C LYS A 80 -0.87 -20.98 -5.08
N GLU A 81 -1.00 -20.49 -3.85
CA GLU A 81 -2.01 -20.92 -2.89
C GLU A 81 -3.29 -20.07 -2.93
N THR A 82 -3.22 -18.84 -3.45
CA THR A 82 -4.33 -17.88 -3.46
C THR A 82 -4.64 -17.36 -4.87
N ASP A 83 -5.82 -16.77 -5.03
CA ASP A 83 -6.29 -16.12 -6.26
C ASP A 83 -5.57 -14.78 -6.60
N LEU A 84 -4.38 -14.55 -6.05
CA LEU A 84 -3.61 -13.30 -6.21
C LEU A 84 -3.41 -12.92 -7.67
N LEU A 85 -2.98 -13.88 -8.51
CA LEU A 85 -2.73 -13.65 -9.93
C LEU A 85 -4.01 -13.30 -10.70
N LYS A 86 -5.14 -13.92 -10.34
CA LYS A 86 -6.44 -13.64 -10.93
C LYS A 86 -6.92 -12.24 -10.58
N ILE A 87 -6.75 -11.82 -9.33
CA ILE A 87 -7.13 -10.48 -8.87
C ILE A 87 -6.26 -9.41 -9.54
N ILE A 88 -4.96 -9.65 -9.70
CA ILE A 88 -4.07 -8.73 -10.42
C ILE A 88 -4.47 -8.62 -11.89
N ARG A 89 -4.82 -9.73 -12.55
CA ARG A 89 -5.35 -9.71 -13.92
C ARG A 89 -6.63 -8.88 -14.02
N GLN A 90 -7.57 -9.07 -13.10
CA GLN A 90 -8.80 -8.28 -13.05
C GLN A 90 -8.53 -6.79 -12.80
N CYS A 91 -7.56 -6.47 -11.94
CA CYS A 91 -7.12 -5.10 -11.70
C CYS A 91 -6.55 -4.46 -12.97
N LYS A 92 -5.71 -5.19 -13.70
CA LYS A 92 -5.15 -4.75 -14.97
C LYS A 92 -6.22 -4.55 -16.04
N GLU A 93 -7.13 -5.49 -16.22
CA GLU A 93 -8.23 -5.37 -17.19
C GLU A 93 -9.11 -4.15 -16.91
N ARG A 94 -9.40 -3.88 -15.62
CA ARG A 94 -10.14 -2.69 -15.19
C ARG A 94 -9.36 -1.41 -15.50
N GLN A 95 -8.07 -1.40 -15.19
CA GLN A 95 -7.20 -0.26 -15.49
C GLN A 95 -7.17 0.00 -17.00
N ASP A 96 -6.92 -1.01 -17.83
CA ASP A 96 -6.88 -0.91 -19.29
C ASP A 96 -8.20 -0.37 -19.85
N LYS A 97 -9.34 -0.80 -19.30
CA LYS A 97 -10.66 -0.31 -19.72
C LYS A 97 -10.81 1.19 -19.44
N ILE A 98 -10.46 1.63 -18.23
CA ILE A 98 -10.54 3.03 -17.82
C ILE A 98 -9.57 3.89 -18.64
N GLU A 99 -8.36 3.42 -18.87
CA GLU A 99 -7.37 4.12 -19.70
C GLU A 99 -7.87 4.30 -21.14
N LYS A 100 -8.51 3.27 -21.72
CA LYS A 100 -9.13 3.37 -23.05
C LYS A 100 -10.26 4.40 -23.07
N GLU A 101 -11.13 4.41 -22.06
CA GLU A 101 -12.23 5.38 -21.96
C GLU A 101 -11.71 6.82 -21.82
N LEU A 102 -10.71 7.03 -20.96
CA LEU A 102 -10.06 8.32 -20.77
C LEU A 102 -9.32 8.78 -22.04
N PHE A 103 -8.64 7.88 -22.72
CA PHE A 103 -7.96 8.18 -23.98
C PHE A 103 -8.96 8.56 -25.08
N ALA A 104 -10.04 7.78 -25.23
CA ALA A 104 -11.10 8.08 -26.20
C ALA A 104 -11.76 9.44 -25.92
N HIS A 105 -12.00 9.77 -24.66
CA HIS A 105 -12.55 11.07 -24.27
C HIS A 105 -11.57 12.22 -24.56
N ARG A 106 -10.27 12.03 -24.32
CA ARG A 106 -9.26 13.03 -24.69
C ARG A 106 -9.19 13.25 -26.20
N GLU A 107 -9.27 12.18 -26.99
CA GLU A 107 -9.28 12.26 -28.45
C GLU A 107 -10.56 12.93 -28.98
N SER A 108 -11.73 12.66 -28.40
CA SER A 108 -12.98 13.30 -28.82
C SER A 108 -12.96 14.82 -28.61
N ILE A 109 -12.36 15.30 -27.52
CA ILE A 109 -12.13 16.74 -27.27
C ILE A 109 -11.28 17.32 -28.39
N LYS A 110 -10.14 16.70 -28.71
CA LYS A 110 -9.25 17.19 -29.78
C LYS A 110 -9.95 17.21 -31.13
N GLN A 111 -10.64 16.13 -31.50
CA GLN A 111 -11.35 16.03 -32.78
C GLN A 111 -12.42 17.10 -32.91
N ARG A 112 -13.19 17.36 -31.84
CA ARG A 112 -14.20 18.41 -31.83
C ARG A 112 -13.59 19.79 -32.08
N TYR A 113 -12.49 20.11 -31.40
CA TYR A 113 -11.82 21.41 -31.58
C TYR A 113 -11.09 21.52 -32.91
N GLU A 114 -10.55 20.43 -33.45
CA GLU A 114 -9.96 20.39 -34.79
C GLU A 114 -11.02 20.65 -35.87
N GLN A 115 -12.21 20.05 -35.74
CA GLN A 115 -13.33 20.34 -36.64
C GLN A 115 -13.80 21.80 -36.55
N GLN A 116 -13.85 22.37 -35.34
CA GLN A 116 -14.18 23.79 -35.15
C GLN A 116 -13.13 24.71 -35.80
N LYS A 117 -11.84 24.38 -35.64
CA LYS A 117 -10.73 25.10 -36.28
C LYS A 117 -10.81 25.03 -37.80
N GLN A 118 -11.08 23.86 -38.37
CA GLN A 118 -11.25 23.68 -39.81
C GLN A 118 -12.45 24.47 -40.34
N SER A 119 -13.57 24.49 -39.59
CA SER A 119 -14.74 25.29 -39.93
C SER A 119 -14.43 26.80 -39.93
N MET A 120 -13.66 27.29 -38.96
CA MET A 120 -13.24 28.70 -38.94
C MET A 120 -12.28 29.03 -40.08
N LEU A 121 -11.31 28.17 -40.38
CA LEU A 121 -10.41 28.36 -41.51
C LEU A 121 -11.17 28.40 -42.85
N ALA A 122 -12.20 27.55 -43.00
CA ALA A 122 -13.08 27.60 -44.17
C ALA A 122 -13.85 28.92 -44.29
N LYS A 123 -14.29 29.51 -43.17
CA LYS A 123 -14.93 30.84 -43.15
C LYS A 123 -13.95 31.96 -43.50
N GLU A 124 -12.71 31.87 -43.04
CA GLU A 124 -11.65 32.82 -43.41
C GLU A 124 -11.35 32.81 -44.91
N LEU A 125 -11.36 31.63 -45.55
CA LEU A 125 -11.20 31.47 -47.00
C LEU A 125 -12.31 32.16 -47.80
N ILE A 126 -13.52 32.24 -47.24
CA ILE A 126 -14.69 32.94 -47.84
C ILE A 126 -14.66 34.45 -47.52
N GLY A 127 -13.66 34.92 -46.76
CA GLY A 127 -13.43 36.33 -46.45
C GLY A 127 -14.03 36.79 -45.12
N ILE A 128 -14.62 35.89 -44.33
CA ILE A 128 -15.11 36.20 -42.99
C ILE A 128 -13.96 35.97 -41.99
N LYS A 129 -13.27 37.04 -41.61
CA LYS A 129 -12.18 36.98 -40.63
C LYS A 129 -12.70 37.20 -39.21
N ASP A 130 -12.53 36.22 -38.34
CA ASP A 130 -12.82 36.33 -36.92
C ASP A 130 -11.61 35.84 -36.07
N PRO A 131 -10.56 36.66 -35.95
CA PRO A 131 -9.36 36.29 -35.22
C PRO A 131 -9.59 36.17 -33.71
N GLU A 132 -10.60 36.83 -33.15
CA GLU A 132 -10.94 36.74 -31.73
C GLU A 132 -11.69 35.43 -31.42
N GLY A 133 -12.63 35.03 -32.28
CA GLY A 133 -13.28 33.72 -32.18
C GLY A 133 -12.29 32.56 -32.26
N MET A 134 -11.26 32.66 -33.10
CA MET A 134 -10.20 31.65 -33.20
C MET A 134 -9.38 31.53 -31.91
N LYS A 135 -8.99 32.65 -31.29
CA LYS A 135 -8.28 32.65 -30.01
C LYS A 135 -9.14 32.10 -28.87
N GLU A 136 -10.43 32.39 -28.88
CA GLU A 136 -11.37 31.91 -27.87
C GLU A 136 -11.51 30.38 -27.95
N ILE A 137 -11.68 29.82 -29.15
CA ILE A 137 -11.73 28.37 -29.37
C ILE A 137 -10.45 27.68 -28.89
N GLU A 138 -9.28 28.25 -29.18
CA GLU A 138 -8.00 27.70 -28.67
C GLU A 138 -7.87 27.81 -27.15
N ARG A 139 -8.43 28.85 -26.54
CA ARG A 139 -8.45 29.04 -25.09
C ARG A 139 -9.35 28.02 -24.43
N GLU A 140 -10.56 27.81 -24.95
CA GLU A 140 -11.51 26.81 -24.47
C GLU A 140 -10.94 25.40 -24.61
N CYS A 141 -10.35 25.07 -25.77
CA CYS A 141 -9.68 23.79 -25.99
C CYS A 141 -8.61 23.51 -24.95
N ARG A 142 -7.74 24.49 -24.67
CA ARG A 142 -6.70 24.37 -23.64
C ARG A 142 -7.27 24.19 -22.24
N GLN A 143 -8.35 24.91 -21.91
CA GLN A 143 -8.99 24.78 -20.60
C GLN A 143 -9.65 23.42 -20.44
N GLU A 144 -10.35 22.93 -21.46
CA GLU A 144 -11.03 21.64 -21.40
C GLU A 144 -10.05 20.47 -21.38
N LEU A 145 -8.99 20.52 -22.19
CA LEU A 145 -7.90 19.54 -22.12
C LEU A 145 -7.26 19.51 -20.73
N ARG A 146 -7.04 20.68 -20.11
CA ARG A 146 -6.50 20.74 -18.74
C ARG A 146 -7.46 20.12 -17.72
N ARG A 147 -8.77 20.36 -17.84
CA ARG A 147 -9.78 19.72 -16.97
C ARG A 147 -9.78 18.21 -17.17
N MET A 148 -9.62 17.74 -18.41
CA MET A 148 -9.50 16.33 -18.72
C MET A 148 -8.24 15.72 -18.13
N ASP A 149 -7.08 16.36 -18.27
CA ASP A 149 -5.82 15.87 -17.68
C ASP A 149 -5.91 15.77 -16.15
N LEU A 150 -6.55 16.74 -15.48
CA LEU A 150 -6.83 16.67 -14.05
C LEU A 150 -7.79 15.53 -13.69
N HIS A 151 -8.78 15.25 -14.55
CA HIS A 151 -9.69 14.12 -14.36
C HIS A 151 -8.95 12.78 -14.49
N VAL A 152 -8.06 12.65 -15.48
CA VAL A 152 -7.18 11.47 -15.63
C VAL A 152 -6.38 11.22 -14.37
N LEU A 153 -5.72 12.24 -13.82
CA LEU A 153 -4.95 12.09 -12.57
C LEU A 153 -5.83 11.58 -11.41
N LYS A 154 -7.04 12.13 -11.25
CA LYS A 154 -7.98 11.68 -10.21
C LYS A 154 -8.41 10.23 -10.39
N GLU A 155 -8.68 9.79 -11.62
CA GLU A 155 -9.04 8.39 -11.89
C GLU A 155 -7.86 7.44 -11.65
N MET A 156 -6.64 7.86 -11.99
CA MET A 156 -5.43 7.08 -11.69
C MET A 156 -5.22 6.95 -10.18
N ASP A 157 -5.38 8.03 -9.40
CA ASP A 157 -5.29 7.99 -7.95
C ASP A 157 -6.32 7.04 -7.32
N LYS A 158 -7.54 7.01 -7.87
CA LYS A 158 -8.57 6.05 -7.44
C LYS A 158 -8.15 4.61 -7.73
N GLN A 159 -7.54 4.35 -8.89
CA GLN A 159 -7.06 3.00 -9.20
C GLN A 159 -5.92 2.55 -8.31
N VAL A 160 -4.96 3.43 -8.00
CA VAL A 160 -3.90 3.12 -7.03
C VAL A 160 -4.51 2.70 -5.69
N LYS A 161 -5.47 3.47 -5.17
CA LYS A 161 -6.17 3.15 -3.91
C LYS A 161 -6.93 1.83 -3.99
N TYR A 162 -7.62 1.57 -5.09
CA TYR A 162 -8.35 0.32 -5.30
C TYR A 162 -7.41 -0.88 -5.28
N VAL A 163 -6.29 -0.82 -6.02
CA VAL A 163 -5.28 -1.89 -6.03
C VAL A 163 -4.68 -2.08 -4.65
N GLN A 164 -4.35 -1.01 -3.94
CA GLN A 164 -3.86 -1.09 -2.56
C GLN A 164 -4.88 -1.76 -1.62
N GLN A 165 -6.17 -1.45 -1.76
CA GLN A 165 -7.23 -2.07 -0.97
C GLN A 165 -7.37 -3.57 -1.25
N GLU A 166 -7.42 -3.97 -2.53
CA GLU A 166 -7.58 -5.37 -2.91
C GLU A 166 -6.36 -6.21 -2.47
N LEU A 167 -5.14 -5.70 -2.66
CA LEU A 167 -3.92 -6.41 -2.25
C LEU A 167 -3.73 -6.42 -0.73
N SER A 168 -4.19 -5.38 -0.03
CA SER A 168 -4.21 -5.35 1.44
C SER A 168 -5.21 -6.37 2.02
N LYS A 169 -6.39 -6.56 1.40
CA LYS A 169 -7.35 -7.60 1.81
C LYS A 169 -6.79 -9.01 1.69
N LEU A 170 -5.97 -9.25 0.66
CA LEU A 170 -5.25 -10.51 0.46
C LEU A 170 -4.03 -10.66 1.39
N LYS A 171 -3.77 -9.68 2.26
CA LYS A 171 -2.60 -9.63 3.15
C LYS A 171 -1.27 -9.76 2.40
N VAL A 172 -1.17 -9.18 1.20
CA VAL A 172 0.09 -9.19 0.44
C VAL A 172 1.13 -8.36 1.21
N PRO A 173 2.35 -8.90 1.41
CA PRO A 173 3.45 -8.19 2.04
C PRO A 173 3.67 -6.78 1.50
N SER A 174 3.97 -5.82 2.40
CA SER A 174 4.23 -4.41 2.05
C SER A 174 3.06 -3.63 1.44
N PHE A 175 1.87 -4.23 1.26
CA PHE A 175 0.67 -3.53 0.79
C PHE A 175 -0.15 -2.98 1.95
N LYS A 176 -0.18 -1.65 2.03
CA LYS A 176 -0.99 -0.84 2.94
C LYS A 176 -1.62 0.29 2.15
N ILE A 177 -2.78 0.74 2.59
CA ILE A 177 -3.42 1.94 2.02
C ILE A 177 -2.60 3.14 2.50
N THR A 178 -1.79 3.71 1.60
CA THR A 178 -0.83 4.77 1.92
C THR A 178 -0.74 5.78 0.78
N ASN A 179 -0.49 7.05 1.15
CA ASN A 179 -0.20 8.13 0.22
C ASN A 179 1.28 8.53 0.25
N ASP A 180 2.14 7.84 1.01
CA ASP A 180 3.58 8.14 1.03
C ASP A 180 4.21 7.69 -0.30
N PRO A 181 4.82 8.61 -1.09
CA PRO A 181 5.47 8.25 -2.35
C PRO A 181 6.59 7.21 -2.20
N LYS A 182 7.24 7.09 -1.03
CA LYS A 182 8.26 6.07 -0.81
C LYS A 182 7.66 4.67 -0.71
N GLU A 183 6.56 4.54 0.02
CA GLU A 183 5.85 3.28 0.20
C GLU A 183 5.15 2.87 -1.10
N ILE A 184 4.55 3.82 -1.83
CA ILE A 184 3.97 3.56 -3.15
C ILE A 184 5.03 3.02 -4.11
N LYS A 185 6.24 3.59 -4.14
CA LYS A 185 7.35 3.06 -4.96
C LYS A 185 7.74 1.64 -4.57
N LEU A 186 7.71 1.32 -3.28
CA LEU A 186 7.98 -0.04 -2.81
C LEU A 186 6.88 -1.01 -3.28
N GLN A 187 5.62 -0.64 -3.09
CA GLN A 187 4.46 -1.41 -3.54
C GLN A 187 4.46 -1.62 -5.06
N GLN A 188 4.84 -0.61 -5.84
CA GLN A 188 5.00 -0.72 -7.29
C GLN A 188 6.06 -1.73 -7.69
N LYS A 189 7.21 -1.77 -7.00
CA LYS A 189 8.25 -2.76 -7.26
C LYS A 189 7.75 -4.17 -6.96
N VAL A 190 7.05 -4.35 -5.85
CA VAL A 190 6.44 -5.64 -5.49
C VAL A 190 5.40 -6.05 -6.53
N LEU A 191 4.54 -5.12 -6.96
CA LEU A 191 3.54 -5.37 -8.00
C LEU A 191 4.19 -5.78 -9.32
N TYR A 192 5.28 -5.13 -9.72
CA TYR A 192 6.03 -5.47 -10.93
C TYR A 192 6.57 -6.90 -10.88
N ILE A 193 7.10 -7.31 -9.73
CA ILE A 193 7.57 -8.69 -9.53
C ILE A 193 6.41 -9.67 -9.66
N ILE A 194 5.26 -9.40 -9.03
CA ILE A 194 4.10 -10.29 -9.15
C ILE A 194 3.57 -10.33 -10.59
N GLN A 195 3.64 -9.21 -11.31
CA GLN A 195 3.27 -9.16 -12.72
C GLN A 195 4.23 -9.94 -13.62
N ASP A 196 5.52 -10.02 -13.27
CA ASP A 196 6.49 -10.85 -14.00
C ASP A 196 6.26 -12.36 -13.77
N MET A 197 5.53 -12.72 -12.71
CA MET A 197 5.11 -14.10 -12.43
C MET A 197 3.82 -14.51 -13.18
N LEU A 198 3.14 -13.57 -13.86
CA LEU A 198 1.92 -13.82 -14.66
C LEU A 198 2.26 -14.29 -16.09
#